data_AF-A0A925WZL8-F1
#
_entry.id   AF-A0A925WZL8-F1
#
_cell.length_a   1.000
_cell.length_b   1.000
_cell.length_c   1.000
_cell.angle_alpha   90.00
_cell.angle_beta   90.00
_cell.angle_gamma   90.00
#
_symmetry.space_group_name_H-M   'P 1'
#
loop_
_entity.id
_entity.type
_entity.pdbx_description
1 polymer ?
#
loop_
_entity_poly.entity_id
_entity_poly.type
_entity_poly.pdbx_seq_one_letter_code
_entity_poly.pdbx_strand_id
1 'polypeptide(L)'
;GMTRSGASQNDEIVRKIQWTGAFVGMAILTSLSYFLIAGYTQRTHLFMKFRQLVFGSSIGDWIAWTLALLGVLGVLIVFSQLLPWLIVVGIAVLLACAFHWTIDLALSRERQTPISQVEAMLKTMRLRGLDENSLRQFVCRYSGKRWEEFYEAMFGYEAKLKARRLWGPTERGRERPKFGAWRDPIIAGIEMRIARRRELRERRLLARVEAKALRAKGIREDLARQQGNRNARALVDRAEKIRSTSSLRGARTIGPSALAGDEAAPGTVIVNRDVLLEGAIAAILRGGSMADAGITQGKHAGEEDEDHERLHESWFKRRYGTPLDLICSPMIRVILAIIVLATFTLWFKQNSGDKVLRDTAGVINSKRVIDVGSPDIKGQMVQLGADVTEAGKQVANRTGNKPLQLFPETWESMNGFAAVWGGWNAGLAGLLLLLSAFFIGRLMSLIVILSAAVAMIAHHLNVELPLLGTIAPWMSAAAGTLLWIFGVMFFRDREGY
;
A
#
# COMPACT_ATOMS: atom_id res chain seq x y z
N GLY A 1 2.64 -59.86 2.51
CA GLY A 1 3.56 -58.70 2.42
C GLY A 1 3.05 -57.64 1.47
N MET A 2 1.94 -56.96 1.79
CA MET A 2 1.27 -55.99 0.89
C MET A 2 0.97 -54.63 1.54
N THR A 3 1.65 -54.26 2.64
CA THR A 3 1.34 -53.04 3.40
C THR A 3 2.40 -51.92 3.28
N ARG A 4 3.40 -52.05 2.38
CA ARG A 4 4.49 -51.06 2.25
C ARG A 4 4.27 -49.93 1.22
N SER A 5 3.21 -49.94 0.41
CA SER A 5 3.05 -48.94 -0.68
C SER A 5 2.42 -47.61 -0.23
N GLY A 6 1.60 -47.58 0.82
CA GLY A 6 0.80 -46.40 1.20
C GLY A 6 1.57 -45.22 1.81
N ALA A 7 2.73 -45.46 2.43
CA ALA A 7 3.55 -44.39 3.02
C ALA A 7 4.16 -43.46 1.97
N SER A 8 4.52 -43.99 0.79
CA SER A 8 5.19 -43.22 -0.26
C SER A 8 4.34 -42.11 -0.90
N GLN A 9 3.01 -42.29 -0.95
CA GLN A 9 2.12 -41.38 -1.67
C GLN A 9 1.76 -40.13 -0.85
N ASN A 10 1.76 -40.22 0.49
CA ASN A 10 1.53 -39.06 1.36
C ASN A 10 2.70 -38.09 1.33
N ASP A 11 3.90 -38.65 1.39
CA ASP A 11 5.14 -37.88 1.24
C ASP A 11 5.14 -37.17 -0.12
N GLU A 12 4.58 -37.78 -1.17
CA GLU A 12 4.45 -37.15 -2.48
C GLU A 12 3.50 -35.94 -2.49
N ILE A 13 2.35 -36.01 -1.83
CA ILE A 13 1.37 -34.89 -1.81
C ILE A 13 1.89 -33.72 -0.98
N VAL A 14 2.43 -33.98 0.22
CA VAL A 14 3.02 -32.93 1.06
C VAL A 14 4.16 -32.25 0.31
N ARG A 15 5.01 -33.04 -0.35
CA ARG A 15 6.09 -32.53 -1.19
C ARG A 15 5.52 -31.69 -2.35
N LYS A 16 4.45 -32.12 -3.04
CA LYS A 16 3.80 -31.33 -4.10
C LYS A 16 3.27 -29.98 -3.59
N ILE A 17 2.61 -29.93 -2.44
CA ILE A 17 2.11 -28.67 -1.86
C ILE A 17 3.28 -27.73 -1.51
N GLN A 18 4.34 -28.27 -0.91
CA GLN A 18 5.55 -27.51 -0.60
C GLN A 18 6.20 -26.96 -1.89
N TRP A 19 6.28 -27.75 -2.96
CA TRP A 19 6.79 -27.28 -4.25
C TRP A 19 5.93 -26.19 -4.86
N THR A 20 4.60 -26.32 -4.84
CA THR A 20 3.71 -25.27 -5.37
C THR A 20 3.90 -23.94 -4.62
N GLY A 21 3.98 -23.99 -3.29
CA GLY A 21 4.30 -22.82 -2.47
C GLY A 21 5.66 -22.21 -2.81
N ALA A 22 6.68 -23.06 -2.98
CA ALA A 22 8.02 -22.63 -3.38
C ALA A 22 8.05 -21.97 -4.77
N PHE A 23 7.32 -22.50 -5.76
CA PHE A 23 7.23 -21.90 -7.10
C PHE A 23 6.54 -20.54 -7.10
N VAL A 24 5.43 -20.41 -6.40
CA VAL A 24 4.74 -19.11 -6.26
C VAL A 24 5.64 -18.11 -5.53
N GLY A 25 6.28 -18.55 -4.43
CA GLY A 25 7.27 -17.75 -3.71
C GLY A 25 8.42 -17.30 -4.60
N MET A 26 8.97 -18.21 -5.41
CA MET A 26 10.04 -17.93 -6.36
C MET A 26 9.62 -16.89 -7.40
N ALA A 27 8.43 -17.01 -7.99
CA ALA A 27 7.95 -16.07 -9.00
C ALA A 27 7.81 -14.63 -8.44
N ILE A 28 7.27 -14.51 -7.22
CA ILE A 28 7.14 -13.22 -6.52
C ILE A 28 8.52 -12.66 -6.18
N LEU A 29 9.41 -13.46 -5.58
CA LEU A 29 10.75 -13.05 -5.20
C LEU A 29 11.61 -12.69 -6.41
N THR A 30 11.45 -13.39 -7.54
CA THR A 30 12.17 -13.10 -8.80
C THR A 30 11.70 -11.76 -9.34
N SER A 31 10.39 -11.51 -9.38
CA SER A 31 9.82 -10.23 -9.82
C SER A 31 10.28 -9.06 -8.96
N LEU A 32 10.32 -9.25 -7.64
CA LEU A 32 10.78 -8.23 -6.68
C LEU A 32 12.29 -8.00 -6.80
N SER A 33 13.09 -9.05 -6.91
CA SER A 33 14.54 -8.97 -7.10
C SER A 33 14.88 -8.26 -8.41
N TYR A 34 14.17 -8.62 -9.49
CA TYR A 34 14.30 -7.95 -10.78
C TYR A 34 13.96 -6.46 -10.70
N PHE A 35 12.86 -6.09 -10.03
CA PHE A 35 12.52 -4.69 -9.79
C PHE A 35 13.63 -3.93 -9.06
N LEU A 36 14.26 -4.54 -8.05
CA LEU A 36 15.38 -3.92 -7.32
C LEU A 36 16.63 -3.78 -8.18
N ILE A 37 17.01 -4.83 -8.93
CA ILE A 37 18.18 -4.84 -9.81
C ILE A 37 18.02 -3.82 -10.94
N ALA A 38 16.93 -3.91 -11.70
CA ALA A 38 16.64 -2.98 -12.80
C ALA A 38 16.46 -1.55 -12.29
N GLY A 39 15.83 -1.38 -11.12
CA GLY A 39 15.70 -0.09 -10.45
C GLY A 39 17.05 0.55 -10.10
N TYR A 40 17.98 -0.24 -9.57
CA TYR A 40 19.32 0.21 -9.20
C TYR A 40 20.18 0.55 -10.43
N THR A 41 20.16 -0.28 -11.47
CA THR A 41 21.00 -0.09 -12.67
C THR A 41 20.45 1.01 -13.59
N GLN A 42 19.15 1.03 -13.87
CA GLN A 42 18.54 1.97 -14.83
C GLN A 42 18.01 3.25 -14.17
N ARG A 43 18.05 3.36 -12.83
CA ARG A 43 17.48 4.49 -12.06
C ARG A 43 16.05 4.81 -12.46
N THR A 44 15.23 3.77 -12.64
CA THR A 44 13.84 3.94 -13.10
C THR A 44 13.08 4.91 -12.18
N HIS A 45 12.18 5.71 -12.76
CA HIS A 45 11.45 6.73 -11.98
C HIS A 45 10.66 6.11 -10.82
N LEU A 46 10.06 4.93 -11.04
CA LEU A 46 9.36 4.18 -9.99
C LEU A 46 10.32 3.81 -8.84
N PHE A 47 11.52 3.30 -9.15
CA PHE A 47 12.51 2.96 -8.13
C PHE A 47 13.00 4.21 -7.38
N MET A 48 13.22 5.33 -8.06
CA MET A 48 13.64 6.58 -7.41
C MET A 48 12.60 7.10 -6.42
N LYS A 49 11.31 7.06 -6.77
CA LYS A 49 10.21 7.43 -5.87
C LYS A 49 10.02 6.41 -4.75
N PHE A 50 10.14 5.11 -5.04
CA PHE A 50 10.13 4.06 -4.02
C PHE A 50 11.26 4.23 -3.01
N ARG A 51 12.48 4.48 -3.49
CA ARG A 51 13.67 4.79 -2.67
C ARG A 51 13.42 6.02 -1.80
N GLN A 52 12.86 7.09 -2.36
CA GLN A 52 12.48 8.29 -1.61
C GLN A 52 11.42 8.01 -0.54
N LEU A 53 10.48 7.10 -0.81
CA LEU A 53 9.47 6.68 0.17
C LEU A 53 10.07 5.89 1.33
N VAL A 54 10.97 4.95 1.03
CA VAL A 54 11.65 4.07 1.99
C VAL A 54 12.60 4.89 2.87
N PHE A 55 13.52 5.68 2.28
CA PHE A 55 14.44 6.50 3.06
C PHE A 55 13.78 7.75 3.66
N GLY A 56 12.65 8.19 3.11
CA GLY A 56 11.82 9.25 3.70
C GLY A 56 10.84 8.75 4.76
N SER A 57 10.92 7.48 5.16
CA SER A 57 10.07 6.91 6.21
C SER A 57 10.57 7.28 7.61
N SER A 58 9.64 7.33 8.57
CA SER A 58 10.00 7.67 9.94
C SER A 58 10.79 6.53 10.59
N ILE A 59 11.58 6.83 11.63
CA ILE A 59 12.27 5.78 12.42
C ILE A 59 11.26 4.75 12.95
N GLY A 60 10.06 5.20 13.34
CA GLY A 60 8.98 4.31 13.78
C GLY A 60 8.50 3.36 12.67
N ASP A 61 8.45 3.83 11.42
CA ASP A 61 8.10 2.97 10.28
C ASP A 61 9.18 1.89 10.12
N TRP A 62 10.47 2.26 10.15
CA TRP A 62 11.59 1.31 10.07
C TRP A 62 11.55 0.24 11.17
N ILE A 63 11.26 0.64 12.41
CA ILE A 63 11.10 -0.31 13.53
C ILE A 63 9.94 -1.28 13.23
N ALA A 64 8.79 -0.78 12.77
CA ALA A 64 7.66 -1.64 12.43
C ALA A 64 7.98 -2.64 11.30
N TRP A 65 8.64 -2.19 10.23
CA TRP A 65 9.09 -3.09 9.15
C TRP A 65 10.10 -4.13 9.64
N THR A 66 11.02 -3.73 10.52
CA THR A 66 12.03 -4.63 11.10
C THR A 66 11.36 -5.69 11.99
N LEU A 67 10.41 -5.29 12.85
CA LEU A 67 9.65 -6.23 13.67
C LEU A 67 8.80 -7.18 12.83
N ALA A 68 8.17 -6.68 11.75
CA ALA A 68 7.41 -7.53 10.84
C ALA A 68 8.32 -8.56 10.14
N LEU A 69 9.50 -8.13 9.66
CA LEU A 69 10.49 -9.02 9.07
C LEU A 69 10.99 -10.08 10.06
N LEU A 70 11.30 -9.67 11.29
CA LEU A 70 11.69 -10.59 12.37
C LEU A 70 10.57 -11.59 12.70
N GLY A 71 9.30 -11.16 12.69
CA GLY A 71 8.15 -12.04 12.88
C GLY A 71 8.06 -13.10 11.79
N VAL A 72 8.20 -12.71 10.52
CA VAL A 72 8.23 -13.67 9.39
C VAL A 72 9.40 -14.63 9.50
N LEU A 73 10.59 -14.12 9.87
CA LEU A 73 11.77 -14.95 10.08
C LEU A 73 11.56 -15.95 11.23
N GLY A 74 10.96 -15.52 12.33
CA GLY A 74 10.60 -16.37 13.47
C GLY A 74 9.66 -17.49 13.06
N VAL A 75 8.63 -17.19 12.27
CA VAL A 75 7.73 -18.22 11.70
C VAL A 75 8.53 -19.22 10.85
N LEU A 76 9.37 -18.74 9.92
CA LEU A 76 10.18 -19.63 9.07
C LEU A 76 11.13 -20.53 9.86
N ILE A 77 11.71 -20.03 10.95
CA ILE A 77 12.58 -20.81 11.86
C ILE A 77 11.76 -21.88 12.59
N VAL A 78 10.61 -21.51 13.15
CA VAL A 78 9.77 -22.45 13.92
C VAL A 78 9.29 -23.62 13.05
N PHE A 79 8.96 -23.36 11.78
CA PHE A 79 8.57 -24.41 10.83
C PHE A 79 9.77 -25.11 10.15
N SER A 80 11.01 -24.78 10.52
CA SER A 80 12.23 -25.28 9.87
C SER A 80 12.26 -25.08 8.35
N GLN A 81 11.54 -24.06 7.85
CA GLN A 81 11.44 -23.73 6.42
C GLN A 81 12.47 -22.67 5.98
N LEU A 82 13.27 -22.14 6.90
CA LEU A 82 14.22 -21.07 6.61
C LEU A 82 15.20 -21.44 5.49
N LEU A 83 15.86 -22.61 5.59
CA LEU A 83 16.88 -23.01 4.63
C LEU A 83 16.32 -23.22 3.20
N PRO A 84 15.21 -23.96 2.99
CA PRO A 84 14.55 -24.02 1.69
C PRO A 84 14.22 -22.65 1.10
N TRP A 85 13.69 -21.73 1.90
CA TRP A 85 13.35 -20.38 1.44
C TRP A 85 14.58 -19.55 1.07
N LEU A 86 15.70 -19.69 1.80
CA LEU A 86 16.96 -19.03 1.43
C LEU A 86 17.48 -19.53 0.07
N ILE A 87 17.38 -20.83 -0.21
CA ILE A 87 17.74 -21.39 -1.52
C ILE A 87 16.84 -20.81 -2.62
N VAL A 88 15.52 -20.75 -2.39
CA VAL A 88 14.55 -20.18 -3.33
C VAL A 88 14.85 -18.70 -3.60
N VAL A 89 15.16 -17.90 -2.57
CA VAL A 89 15.58 -16.50 -2.71
C VAL A 89 16.86 -16.40 -3.55
N GLY A 90 17.86 -17.23 -3.28
CA GLY A 90 19.12 -17.25 -4.05
C GLY A 90 18.90 -17.54 -5.53
N ILE A 91 18.08 -18.55 -5.86
CA ILE A 91 17.72 -18.89 -7.24
C ILE A 91 16.94 -17.74 -7.90
N ALA A 92 15.99 -17.15 -7.19
CA ALA A 92 15.18 -16.03 -7.69
C ALA A 92 16.05 -14.79 -8.04
N VAL A 93 17.02 -14.45 -7.19
CA VAL A 93 17.97 -13.37 -7.45
C VAL A 93 18.85 -13.70 -8.66
N LEU A 94 19.35 -14.94 -8.77
CA LEU A 94 20.17 -15.37 -9.90
C LEU A 94 19.40 -15.27 -11.22
N LEU A 95 18.15 -15.74 -11.27
CA LEU A 95 17.28 -15.64 -12.44
C LEU A 95 17.02 -14.17 -12.84
N ALA A 96 16.75 -13.32 -11.85
CA ALA A 96 16.54 -11.89 -12.07
C ALA A 96 17.80 -11.20 -12.64
N CYS A 97 18.99 -11.52 -12.11
CA CYS A 97 20.27 -11.02 -12.63
C CYS A 97 20.52 -11.52 -14.06
N ALA A 98 20.31 -12.82 -14.31
CA ALA A 98 20.49 -13.42 -15.63
C ALA A 98 19.58 -12.76 -16.67
N PHE A 99 18.30 -12.58 -16.37
CA PHE A 99 17.35 -11.90 -17.26
C PHE A 99 17.79 -10.46 -17.55
N HIS A 100 18.18 -9.71 -16.50
CA HIS A 100 18.60 -8.32 -16.66
C HIS A 100 19.85 -8.17 -17.54
N TRP A 101 20.88 -8.99 -17.34
CA TRP A 101 22.12 -8.88 -18.10
C TRP A 101 22.02 -9.42 -19.53
N THR A 102 21.20 -10.45 -19.76
CA THR A 102 21.05 -11.05 -21.08
C THR A 102 20.08 -10.27 -21.97
N ILE A 103 18.91 -9.92 -21.44
CA ILE A 103 17.82 -9.34 -22.25
C ILE A 103 17.81 -7.83 -22.16
N ASP A 104 17.76 -7.25 -20.95
CA ASP A 104 17.59 -5.79 -20.83
C ASP A 104 18.82 -5.02 -21.29
N LEU A 105 20.02 -5.51 -20.96
CA LEU A 105 21.25 -4.83 -21.34
C LEU A 105 21.44 -4.84 -22.86
N ALA A 106 21.12 -5.96 -23.52
CA ALA A 106 21.14 -6.06 -24.97
C ALA A 106 20.10 -5.11 -25.61
N LEU A 107 18.85 -5.16 -25.15
CA LEU A 107 17.79 -4.27 -25.64
C LEU A 107 18.10 -2.79 -25.40
N SER A 108 18.72 -2.45 -24.26
CA SER A 108 19.09 -1.06 -23.95
C SER A 108 20.16 -0.54 -24.90
N ARG A 109 21.14 -1.38 -25.26
CA ARG A 109 22.18 -1.02 -26.24
C ARG A 109 21.60 -0.79 -27.63
N GLU A 110 20.69 -1.66 -28.08
CA GLU A 110 20.02 -1.50 -29.38
C GLU A 110 19.15 -0.24 -29.43
N ARG A 111 18.48 0.11 -28.32
CA ARG A 111 17.61 1.29 -28.24
C ARG A 111 18.39 2.61 -28.14
N GLN A 112 19.61 2.59 -27.62
CA GLN A 112 20.41 3.82 -27.47
C GLN A 112 20.74 4.47 -28.82
N THR A 113 21.02 3.68 -29.86
CA THR A 113 21.34 4.20 -31.20
C THR A 113 20.24 5.08 -31.78
N PRO A 114 18.97 4.63 -31.94
CA PRO A 114 17.90 5.48 -32.48
C PRO A 114 17.56 6.64 -31.54
N ILE A 115 17.64 6.46 -30.21
CA ILE A 115 17.41 7.55 -29.26
C ILE A 115 18.44 8.67 -29.46
N SER A 116 19.73 8.33 -29.58
CA SER A 116 20.79 9.32 -29.77
C SER A 116 20.70 10.07 -31.10
N GLN A 117 20.24 9.41 -32.18
CA GLN A 117 20.00 10.04 -33.47
C GLN A 117 18.87 11.07 -33.40
N VAL A 118 17.76 10.71 -32.75
CA VAL A 118 16.64 11.65 -32.58
C VAL A 118 17.01 12.77 -31.61
N GLU A 119 17.79 12.49 -30.56
CA GLU A 119 18.32 13.53 -29.67
C GLU A 119 19.18 14.55 -30.44
N ALA A 120 20.08 14.09 -31.32
CA ALA A 120 20.88 14.96 -32.17
C ALA A 120 19.99 15.80 -33.12
N MET A 121 18.96 15.20 -33.70
CA MET A 121 17.98 15.92 -34.54
C MET A 121 17.21 16.98 -33.74
N LEU A 122 16.71 16.64 -32.54
CA LEU A 122 16.01 17.60 -31.68
C LEU A 122 16.94 18.73 -31.21
N LYS A 123 18.22 18.43 -30.97
CA LYS A 123 19.23 19.44 -30.63
C LYS A 123 19.45 20.42 -31.78
N THR A 124 19.54 19.94 -33.03
CA THR A 124 19.68 20.85 -34.20
C THR A 124 18.43 21.70 -34.40
N MET A 125 17.24 21.14 -34.21
CA MET A 125 15.99 21.90 -34.24
C MET A 125 15.93 22.96 -33.13
N ARG A 126 16.35 22.62 -31.91
CA ARG A 126 16.46 23.57 -30.79
C ARG A 126 17.43 24.71 -31.09
N LEU A 127 18.58 24.41 -31.72
CA LEU A 127 19.55 25.43 -32.14
C LEU A 127 19.02 26.37 -33.23
N ARG A 128 18.02 25.94 -34.01
CA ARG A 128 17.30 26.77 -34.99
C ARG A 128 16.19 27.63 -34.36
N GLY A 129 16.03 27.62 -33.04
CA GLY A 129 15.07 28.45 -32.32
C GLY A 129 13.66 27.88 -32.22
N LEU A 130 13.46 26.58 -32.50
CA LEU A 130 12.16 25.94 -32.28
C LEU A 130 11.83 25.83 -30.78
N ASP A 131 10.60 26.18 -30.42
CA ASP A 131 10.14 26.07 -29.03
C ASP A 131 10.12 24.61 -28.55
N GLU A 132 10.48 24.41 -27.30
CA GLU A 132 10.58 23.10 -26.67
C GLU A 132 9.23 22.36 -26.68
N ASN A 133 8.11 23.07 -26.56
CA ASN A 133 6.79 22.43 -26.62
C ASN A 133 6.46 21.94 -28.02
N SER A 134 6.83 22.69 -29.06
CA SER A 134 6.68 22.26 -30.45
C SER A 134 7.51 21.01 -30.74
N LEU A 135 8.74 20.92 -30.20
CA LEU A 135 9.57 19.72 -30.31
C LEU A 135 8.93 18.50 -29.62
N ARG A 136 8.38 18.68 -28.42
CA ARG A 136 7.67 17.61 -27.70
C ARG A 136 6.43 17.15 -28.44
N GLN A 137 5.64 18.09 -28.95
CA GLN A 137 4.45 17.79 -29.75
C GLN A 137 4.82 17.06 -31.04
N PHE A 138 5.91 17.47 -31.70
CA PHE A 138 6.45 16.81 -32.88
C PHE A 138 6.77 15.34 -32.58
N VAL A 139 7.53 15.07 -31.52
CA VAL A 139 7.83 13.68 -31.11
C VAL A 139 6.54 12.90 -30.83
N CYS A 140 5.60 13.46 -30.08
CA CYS A 140 4.33 12.79 -29.79
C CYS A 140 3.53 12.48 -31.06
N ARG A 141 3.52 13.39 -32.05
CA ARG A 141 2.75 13.23 -33.28
C ARG A 141 3.37 12.18 -34.22
N TYR A 142 4.69 12.17 -34.36
CA TYR A 142 5.38 11.36 -35.37
C TYR A 142 5.97 10.04 -34.87
N SER A 143 6.02 9.76 -33.56
CA SER A 143 6.57 8.50 -33.01
C SER A 143 5.63 7.28 -33.09
N GLY A 144 4.51 7.39 -33.80
CA GLY A 144 3.56 6.29 -34.02
C GLY A 144 2.69 5.90 -32.81
N LYS A 145 2.10 4.69 -32.85
CA LYS A 145 1.12 4.22 -31.85
C LYS A 145 1.72 4.05 -30.44
N ARG A 146 2.99 3.62 -30.35
CA ARG A 146 3.71 3.37 -29.09
C ARG A 146 4.65 4.51 -28.70
N TRP A 147 4.26 5.75 -29.02
CA TRP A 147 5.07 6.95 -28.76
C TRP A 147 5.50 7.12 -27.30
N GLU A 148 4.71 6.63 -26.33
CA GLU A 148 4.95 6.85 -24.91
C GLU A 148 6.26 6.26 -24.38
N GLU A 149 6.67 5.08 -24.86
CA GLU A 149 7.92 4.42 -24.45
C GLU A 149 9.13 5.22 -24.93
N PHE A 150 9.09 5.63 -26.20
CA PHE A 150 10.13 6.44 -26.83
C PHE A 150 10.21 7.84 -26.21
N TYR A 151 9.06 8.48 -25.99
CA TYR A 151 8.98 9.81 -25.39
C TYR A 151 9.49 9.82 -23.95
N GLU A 152 9.18 8.79 -23.17
CA GLU A 152 9.71 8.67 -21.81
C GLU A 152 11.22 8.49 -21.77
N ALA A 153 11.78 7.74 -22.72
CA ALA A 153 13.22 7.56 -22.81
C ALA A 153 13.95 8.90 -23.09
N MET A 154 13.35 9.80 -23.88
CA MET A 154 13.95 11.09 -24.21
C MET A 154 13.69 12.20 -23.18
N PHE A 155 12.45 12.34 -22.69
CA PHE A 155 12.05 13.48 -21.85
C PHE A 155 11.78 13.09 -20.39
N GLY A 156 11.80 11.80 -20.07
CA GLY A 156 11.50 11.28 -18.74
C GLY A 156 10.00 11.06 -18.47
N TYR A 157 9.73 10.41 -17.34
CA TYR A 157 8.38 9.96 -16.96
C TYR A 157 7.40 11.10 -16.68
N GLU A 158 7.83 12.15 -15.98
CA GLU A 158 6.94 13.29 -15.64
C GLU A 158 6.52 14.05 -16.89
N ALA A 159 7.42 14.23 -17.86
CA ALA A 159 7.12 14.83 -19.14
C ALA A 159 6.11 13.97 -19.93
N LYS A 160 6.27 12.63 -19.91
CA LYS A 160 5.31 11.72 -20.54
C LYS A 160 3.90 11.87 -19.95
N LEU A 161 3.76 11.96 -18.62
CA LEU A 161 2.44 12.13 -18.00
C LEU A 161 1.76 13.44 -18.42
N LYS A 162 2.52 14.54 -18.51
CA LYS A 162 2.00 15.83 -19.03
C LYS A 162 1.59 15.70 -20.49
N ALA A 163 2.45 15.09 -21.32
CA ALA A 163 2.19 14.82 -22.73
C ALA A 163 0.93 13.95 -22.93
N ARG A 164 0.72 12.93 -22.09
CA ARG A 164 -0.47 12.07 -22.15
C ARG A 164 -1.76 12.84 -21.86
N ARG A 165 -1.74 13.80 -20.93
CA ARG A 165 -2.91 14.64 -20.64
C ARG A 165 -3.23 15.61 -21.79
N LEU A 166 -2.20 16.13 -22.46
CA LEU A 166 -2.35 17.13 -23.51
C LEU A 166 -2.60 16.51 -24.90
N TRP A 167 -1.92 15.40 -25.22
CA TRP A 167 -1.85 14.80 -26.56
C TRP A 167 -2.18 13.30 -26.57
N GLY A 168 -2.70 12.76 -25.46
CA GLY A 168 -3.14 11.37 -25.37
C GLY A 168 -4.31 11.02 -26.30
N PRO A 169 -5.33 11.89 -26.44
CA PRO A 169 -6.35 11.74 -27.47
C PRO A 169 -5.74 11.94 -28.86
N THR A 170 -6.02 11.04 -29.78
CA THR A 170 -5.75 11.28 -31.20
C THR A 170 -6.62 12.43 -31.73
N GLU A 171 -6.27 12.98 -32.90
CA GLU A 171 -7.12 13.95 -33.63
C GLU A 171 -8.55 13.41 -33.87
N ARG A 172 -8.72 12.08 -33.87
CA ARG A 172 -10.01 11.39 -33.98
C ARG A 172 -10.65 11.06 -32.62
N GLY A 173 -10.15 11.63 -31.52
CA GLY A 173 -10.63 11.40 -30.15
C GLY A 173 -10.34 10.03 -29.54
N ARG A 174 -9.74 9.08 -30.30
CA ARG A 174 -9.39 7.75 -29.76
C ARG A 174 -8.18 7.85 -28.84
N GLU A 175 -8.26 7.23 -27.66
CA GLU A 175 -7.11 7.11 -26.75
C GLU A 175 -6.02 6.22 -27.37
N ARG A 176 -4.77 6.66 -27.28
CA ARG A 176 -3.60 5.86 -27.67
C ARG A 176 -3.27 4.82 -26.60
N PRO A 177 -2.65 3.67 -26.94
CA PRO A 177 -2.29 2.65 -25.97
C PRO A 177 -1.27 3.20 -24.95
N LYS A 178 -1.52 2.96 -23.66
CA LYS A 178 -0.72 3.48 -22.55
C LYS A 178 0.46 2.55 -22.27
N PHE A 179 1.69 3.08 -22.31
CA PHE A 179 2.91 2.35 -21.98
C PHE A 179 3.12 2.29 -20.46
N GLY A 180 3.08 1.06 -19.93
CA GLY A 180 3.28 0.80 -18.51
C GLY A 180 2.21 1.45 -17.63
N ALA A 181 0.93 1.35 -18.02
CA ALA A 181 -0.18 1.97 -17.27
C ALA A 181 -0.27 1.49 -15.81
N TRP A 182 0.19 0.26 -15.52
CA TRP A 182 0.12 -0.35 -14.19
C TRP A 182 0.96 0.37 -13.12
N ARG A 183 2.06 1.04 -13.49
CA ARG A 183 2.92 1.75 -12.52
C ARG A 183 2.42 3.14 -12.17
N ASP A 184 1.55 3.73 -12.98
CA ASP A 184 1.03 5.08 -12.75
C ASP A 184 0.23 5.19 -11.44
N PRO A 185 -0.71 4.28 -11.11
CA PRO A 185 -1.40 4.33 -9.82
C PRO A 185 -0.44 4.09 -8.64
N ILE A 186 0.62 3.29 -8.83
CA ILE A 186 1.64 3.05 -7.80
C ILE A 186 2.45 4.32 -7.54
N ILE A 187 2.91 4.98 -8.59
CA ILE A 187 3.68 6.24 -8.48
C ILE A 187 2.81 7.32 -7.85
N ALA A 188 1.57 7.49 -8.30
CA ALA A 188 0.63 8.43 -7.71
C ALA A 188 0.42 8.15 -6.21
N GLY A 189 0.23 6.88 -5.84
CA GLY A 189 0.13 6.45 -4.44
C GLY A 189 1.36 6.82 -3.60
N ILE A 190 2.56 6.61 -4.15
CA ILE A 190 3.82 6.97 -3.50
C ILE A 190 3.96 8.49 -3.35
N GLU A 191 3.67 9.25 -4.41
CA GLU A 191 3.76 10.71 -4.41
C GLU A 191 2.80 11.36 -3.43
N MET A 192 1.55 10.88 -3.35
CA MET A 192 0.58 11.33 -2.35
C MET A 192 1.11 11.12 -0.93
N ARG A 193 1.71 9.96 -0.64
CA ARG A 193 2.30 9.68 0.68
C ARG A 193 3.49 10.60 0.99
N ILE A 194 4.37 10.82 0.01
CA ILE A 194 5.52 11.73 0.18
C ILE A 194 5.05 13.17 0.38
N ALA A 195 4.07 13.62 -0.41
CA ALA A 195 3.49 14.96 -0.33
C ALA A 195 2.86 15.20 1.05
N ARG A 196 2.03 14.27 1.54
CA ARG A 196 1.42 14.35 2.88
C ARG A 196 2.47 14.46 3.99
N ARG A 197 3.57 13.71 3.91
CA ARG A 197 4.68 13.80 4.87
C ARG A 197 5.43 15.14 4.77
N ARG A 198 5.61 15.67 3.57
CA ARG A 198 6.27 16.96 3.34
C ARG A 198 5.41 18.09 3.90
N GLU A 199 4.13 18.10 3.57
CA GLU A 199 3.15 19.08 4.07
C GLU A 199 3.08 19.10 5.60
N LEU A 200 3.07 17.93 6.26
CA LEU A 200 3.11 17.87 7.72
C LEU A 200 4.41 18.46 8.31
N ARG A 201 5.55 18.27 7.64
CA ARG A 201 6.82 18.87 8.06
C ARG A 201 6.84 20.38 7.84
N GLU A 202 6.37 20.84 6.68
CA GLU A 202 6.25 22.27 6.35
C GLU A 202 5.29 22.97 7.32
N ARG A 203 4.11 22.40 7.59
CA ARG A 203 3.16 22.91 8.59
C ARG A 203 3.79 23.02 9.98
N ARG A 204 4.53 22.01 10.43
CA ARG A 204 5.23 22.04 11.73
C ARG A 204 6.34 23.09 11.79
N LEU A 205 7.09 23.27 10.69
CA LEU A 205 8.15 24.26 10.63
C LEU A 205 7.57 25.67 10.65
N LEU A 206 6.58 25.95 9.81
CA LEU A 206 5.87 27.23 9.77
C LEU A 206 5.23 27.55 11.12
N ALA A 207 4.57 26.58 11.75
CA ALA A 207 3.98 26.78 13.08
C ALA A 207 5.01 27.15 14.14
N ARG A 208 6.22 26.58 14.07
CA ARG A 208 7.32 26.93 15.00
C ARG A 208 7.88 28.31 14.73
N VAL A 209 8.04 28.70 13.46
CA VAL A 209 8.51 30.04 13.07
C VAL A 209 7.50 31.10 13.52
N GLU A 210 6.22 30.88 13.24
CA GLU A 210 5.15 31.80 13.61
C GLU A 210 4.98 31.91 15.13
N ALA A 211 5.03 30.79 15.86
CA ALA A 211 5.00 30.81 17.33
C ALA A 211 6.18 31.60 17.92
N LYS A 212 7.38 31.50 17.33
CA LYS A 212 8.54 32.30 17.74
C LYS A 212 8.34 33.78 17.43
N ALA A 213 7.77 34.10 16.26
CA ALA A 213 7.46 35.47 15.87
C ALA A 213 6.41 36.12 16.80
N LEU A 214 5.36 35.39 17.16
CA LEU A 214 4.32 35.84 18.10
C LEU A 214 4.88 36.01 19.53
N ARG A 215 5.76 35.10 19.96
CA ARG A 215 6.47 35.24 21.25
C ARG A 215 7.33 36.50 21.29
N ALA A 216 8.03 36.83 20.20
CA ALA A 216 8.82 38.06 20.10
C ALA A 216 7.95 39.33 20.19
N LYS A 217 6.67 39.25 19.81
CA LYS A 217 5.67 40.31 19.98
C LYS A 217 5.07 40.38 21.40
N GLY A 218 5.59 39.60 22.35
CA GLY A 218 5.11 39.59 23.74
C GLY A 218 3.89 38.71 24.00
N ILE A 219 3.46 37.90 23.02
CA ILE A 219 2.32 36.98 23.22
C ILE A 219 2.77 35.80 24.08
N ARG A 220 1.93 35.40 25.05
CA ARG A 220 2.14 34.22 25.91
C ARG A 220 2.47 32.98 25.07
N GLU A 221 3.43 32.18 25.53
CA GLU A 221 3.98 31.06 24.76
C GLU A 221 2.93 30.03 24.30
N ASP A 222 1.95 29.70 25.15
CA ASP A 222 0.90 28.74 24.80
C ASP A 222 -0.04 29.26 23.70
N LEU A 223 -0.43 30.54 23.80
CA LEU A 223 -1.24 31.22 22.80
C LEU A 223 -0.49 31.37 21.49
N ALA A 224 0.80 31.76 21.55
CA ALA A 224 1.68 31.87 20.40
C ALA A 224 1.81 30.52 19.65
N ARG A 225 1.95 29.40 20.38
CA ARG A 225 1.97 28.06 19.77
C ARG A 225 0.64 27.68 19.13
N GLN A 226 -0.49 27.97 19.77
CA GLN A 226 -1.81 27.64 19.23
C GLN A 226 -2.13 28.49 17.99
N GLN A 227 -1.91 29.80 18.07
CA GLN A 227 -2.12 30.74 16.96
C GLN A 227 -1.13 30.47 15.82
N GLY A 228 0.12 30.17 16.12
CA GLY A 228 1.11 29.76 15.13
C GLY A 228 0.70 28.51 14.34
N ASN A 229 0.10 27.52 15.01
CA ASN A 229 -0.44 26.34 14.33
C ASN A 229 -1.64 26.68 13.42
N ARG A 230 -2.53 27.58 13.84
CA ARG A 230 -3.69 28.02 13.04
C ARG A 230 -3.24 28.80 11.80
N ASN A 231 -2.35 29.78 11.98
CA ASN A 231 -1.78 30.59 10.92
C ASN A 231 -1.03 29.72 9.90
N ALA A 232 -0.20 28.77 10.38
CA ALA A 232 0.52 27.86 9.51
C ALA A 232 -0.39 26.96 8.66
N ARG A 233 -1.52 26.49 9.21
CA ARG A 233 -2.52 25.75 8.44
C ARG A 233 -3.14 26.63 7.36
N ALA A 234 -3.64 27.80 7.73
CA ALA A 234 -4.24 28.74 6.79
C ALA A 234 -3.29 29.15 5.65
N LEU A 235 -2.00 29.33 5.94
CA LEU A 235 -0.97 29.64 4.94
C LEU A 235 -0.75 28.49 3.96
N VAL A 236 -0.64 27.25 4.44
CA VAL A 236 -0.45 26.07 3.58
C VAL A 236 -1.68 25.85 2.69
N ASP A 237 -2.88 26.00 3.23
CA ASP A 237 -4.12 25.81 2.47
C ASP A 237 -4.30 26.90 1.39
N ARG A 238 -3.90 28.16 1.69
CA ARG A 238 -3.83 29.23 0.68
C ARG A 238 -2.79 28.93 -0.40
N ALA A 239 -1.61 28.45 -0.02
CA ALA A 239 -0.56 28.09 -0.97
C ALA A 239 -0.99 26.93 -1.88
N GLU A 240 -1.77 25.98 -1.37
CA GLU A 240 -2.33 24.89 -2.16
C GLU A 240 -3.35 25.40 -3.19
N LYS A 241 -4.28 26.28 -2.78
CA LYS A 241 -5.22 26.94 -3.71
C LYS A 241 -4.49 27.73 -4.81
N ILE A 242 -3.39 28.41 -4.48
CA ILE A 242 -2.57 29.12 -5.48
C ILE A 242 -1.87 28.13 -6.41
N ARG A 243 -1.35 27.01 -5.88
CA ARG A 243 -0.69 25.99 -6.70
C ARG A 243 -1.67 25.30 -7.66
N SER A 244 -2.86 24.94 -7.19
CA SER A 244 -3.90 24.32 -8.04
C SER A 244 -4.37 25.28 -9.14
N THR A 245 -4.64 26.54 -8.81
CA THR A 245 -5.02 27.56 -9.80
C THR A 245 -3.91 27.86 -10.80
N SER A 246 -2.64 27.93 -10.37
CA SER A 246 -1.49 28.11 -11.28
C SER A 246 -1.31 26.93 -12.24
N SER A 247 -1.54 25.69 -11.76
CA SER A 247 -1.46 24.49 -12.59
C SER A 247 -2.57 24.45 -13.66
N LEU A 248 -3.77 24.92 -13.31
CA LEU A 248 -4.90 25.05 -14.25
C LEU A 248 -4.64 26.14 -15.30
N ARG A 249 -4.05 27.28 -14.90
CA ARG A 249 -3.67 28.36 -15.84
C ARG A 249 -2.60 27.88 -16.81
N GLY A 250 -1.56 27.23 -16.31
CA GLY A 250 -0.50 26.63 -17.14
C GLY A 250 -1.06 25.63 -18.14
N ALA A 251 -2.04 24.80 -17.75
CA ALA A 251 -2.70 23.87 -18.66
C ALA A 251 -3.51 24.59 -19.76
N ARG A 252 -4.20 25.69 -19.44
CA ARG A 252 -5.01 26.47 -20.40
C ARG A 252 -4.15 27.22 -21.42
N THR A 253 -2.99 27.75 -21.03
CA THR A 253 -2.06 28.42 -21.96
C THR A 253 -1.38 27.46 -22.95
N ILE A 254 -1.46 26.15 -22.72
CA ILE A 254 -0.88 25.10 -23.59
C ILE A 254 -1.94 24.52 -24.55
N GLY A 255 -3.20 25.00 -24.48
CA GLY A 255 -4.25 24.58 -25.41
C GLY A 255 -3.94 24.96 -26.87
N PRO A 256 -4.46 24.19 -27.84
CA PRO A 256 -4.13 24.34 -29.26
C PRO A 256 -4.87 25.53 -29.87
N SER A 257 -4.55 26.76 -29.44
CA SER A 257 -5.10 27.98 -30.04
C SER A 257 -4.24 28.53 -31.19
N ALA A 258 -3.07 27.93 -31.45
CA ALA A 258 -2.08 28.50 -32.38
C ALA A 258 -1.95 27.76 -33.73
N LEU A 259 -2.71 26.68 -33.97
CA LEU A 259 -2.58 25.88 -35.21
C LEU A 259 -3.92 25.54 -35.88
N ALA A 260 -5.05 26.05 -35.39
CA ALA A 260 -6.27 26.10 -36.20
C ALA A 260 -6.14 27.35 -37.09
N GLY A 261 -5.81 27.12 -38.36
CA GLY A 261 -5.61 28.19 -39.33
C GLY A 261 -6.87 29.01 -39.54
N ASP A 262 -6.79 30.29 -39.21
CA ASP A 262 -7.45 31.33 -39.99
C ASP A 262 -6.51 31.69 -41.15
N GLU A 263 -6.80 31.11 -42.32
CA GLU A 263 -6.52 31.79 -43.59
C GLU A 263 -7.52 32.95 -43.72
N ALA A 264 -7.25 34.11 -43.10
CA ALA A 264 -7.87 35.37 -43.51
C ALA A 264 -7.12 36.59 -42.93
N ALA A 265 -6.71 37.47 -43.85
CA ALA A 265 -6.34 38.87 -43.69
C ALA A 265 -4.91 39.23 -43.21
N PRO A 266 -4.14 39.98 -44.04
CA PRO A 266 -2.98 40.72 -43.57
C PRO A 266 -3.47 41.98 -42.82
N GLY A 267 -3.53 41.90 -41.49
CA GLY A 267 -3.95 43.01 -40.64
C GLY A 267 -3.14 43.07 -39.36
N THR A 268 -2.08 43.88 -39.38
CA THR A 268 -1.40 44.52 -38.23
C THR A 268 -1.66 43.93 -36.84
N VAL A 269 -0.81 42.99 -36.43
CA VAL A 269 -0.67 42.60 -35.03
C VAL A 269 0.10 43.69 -34.29
N ILE A 270 -0.62 44.60 -33.64
CA ILE A 270 -0.08 45.46 -32.59
C ILE A 270 0.10 44.59 -31.34
N VAL A 271 1.30 44.07 -31.14
CA VAL A 271 1.71 43.43 -29.89
C VAL A 271 1.89 44.51 -28.84
N ASN A 272 0.84 44.83 -28.08
CA ASN A 272 0.96 45.69 -26.91
C ASN A 272 1.39 44.82 -25.70
N ARG A 273 2.65 44.39 -25.68
CA ARG A 273 3.25 43.66 -24.55
C ARG A 273 3.78 44.58 -23.44
N ASP A 274 3.85 45.89 -23.70
CA ASP A 274 4.53 46.83 -22.81
C ASP A 274 3.60 47.41 -21.72
N VAL A 275 2.28 47.42 -21.93
CA VAL A 275 1.33 48.04 -20.97
C VAL A 275 1.07 47.17 -19.73
N LEU A 276 1.23 45.85 -19.81
CA LEU A 276 1.01 44.95 -18.66
C LEU A 276 2.25 44.78 -17.78
N LEU A 277 3.45 44.94 -18.35
CA LEU A 277 4.69 44.83 -17.59
C LEU A 277 4.98 46.12 -16.82
N GLU A 278 4.72 47.30 -17.41
CA GLU A 278 4.90 48.57 -16.70
C GLU A 278 3.88 48.77 -15.57
N GLY A 279 2.63 48.30 -15.74
CA GLY A 279 1.63 48.33 -14.66
C GLY A 279 1.99 47.44 -13.46
N ALA A 280 2.57 46.26 -13.71
CA ALA A 280 2.99 45.34 -12.66
C ALA A 280 4.28 45.78 -11.95
N ILE A 281 5.23 46.38 -12.69
CA ILE A 281 6.48 46.90 -12.13
C ILE A 281 6.24 48.21 -11.38
N ALA A 282 5.33 49.07 -11.84
CA ALA A 282 4.92 50.28 -11.13
C ALA A 282 4.18 49.99 -9.81
N ALA A 283 3.41 48.90 -9.74
CA ALA A 283 2.73 48.46 -8.52
C ALA A 283 3.67 47.80 -7.48
N ILE A 284 4.81 47.28 -7.91
CA ILE A 284 5.82 46.69 -7.00
C ILE A 284 6.83 47.75 -6.51
N LEU A 285 7.14 48.76 -7.34
CA LEU A 285 8.09 49.81 -6.99
C LEU A 285 7.48 51.00 -6.24
N ARG A 286 6.18 51.28 -6.37
CA ARG A 286 5.46 52.10 -5.40
C ARG A 286 5.16 51.23 -4.19
N GLY A 287 5.93 51.37 -3.12
CA GLY A 287 5.74 50.72 -1.82
C GLY A 287 4.40 51.07 -1.15
N GLY A 288 3.30 50.67 -1.79
CA GLY A 288 1.94 50.79 -1.32
C GLY A 288 1.65 49.67 -0.34
N SER A 289 1.70 50.01 0.94
CA SER A 289 0.90 49.38 1.98
C SER A 289 -0.50 49.07 1.43
N MET A 290 -0.83 47.78 1.25
CA MET A 290 -2.21 47.31 1.08
C MET A 290 -2.97 47.47 2.41
N ALA A 291 -3.16 48.72 2.84
CA ALA A 291 -4.24 49.12 3.71
C ALA A 291 -5.22 49.87 2.80
N ASP A 292 -6.50 49.54 2.87
CA ASP A 292 -7.61 50.24 2.19
C ASP A 292 -7.77 50.08 0.67
N ALA A 293 -7.82 48.84 0.18
CA ALA A 293 -8.74 48.53 -0.91
C ALA A 293 -10.01 47.90 -0.32
N GLY A 294 -10.98 48.77 -0.01
CA GLY A 294 -12.29 48.42 0.52
C GLY A 294 -13.04 47.46 -0.39
N ILE A 295 -12.96 46.17 -0.06
CA ILE A 295 -14.04 45.24 -0.32
C ILE A 295 -14.92 45.31 0.91
N THR A 296 -16.03 46.03 0.78
CA THR A 296 -17.17 46.00 1.69
C THR A 296 -17.72 44.58 1.76
N GLN A 297 -17.12 43.75 2.58
CA GLN A 297 -17.68 42.47 2.97
C GLN A 297 -18.64 42.75 4.12
N GLY A 298 -19.90 42.39 3.89
CA GLY A 298 -21.03 42.60 4.79
C GLY A 298 -20.67 42.27 6.22
N LYS A 299 -20.89 43.28 7.07
CA LYS A 299 -20.87 43.22 8.52
C LYS A 299 -22.02 42.30 8.96
N HIS A 300 -21.79 40.99 8.93
CA HIS A 300 -22.63 40.07 9.70
C HIS A 300 -22.31 40.31 11.16
N ALA A 301 -23.24 41.01 11.79
CA ALA A 301 -23.31 41.21 13.22
C ALA A 301 -23.67 39.88 13.91
N GLY A 302 -23.00 39.61 15.02
CA GLY A 302 -23.49 38.70 16.06
C GLY A 302 -23.26 37.22 15.80
N GLU A 303 -22.01 36.80 15.69
CA GLU A 303 -21.64 35.46 16.14
C GLU A 303 -20.85 35.71 17.42
N GLU A 304 -21.53 35.53 18.55
CA GLU A 304 -20.92 35.50 19.88
C GLU A 304 -19.81 34.46 19.82
N ASP A 305 -18.56 34.91 19.87
CA ASP A 305 -17.40 34.06 20.13
C ASP A 305 -17.62 33.46 21.52
N GLU A 306 -18.34 32.34 21.57
CA GLU A 306 -18.36 31.44 22.71
C GLU A 306 -16.90 31.12 23.02
N ASP A 307 -16.41 31.73 24.09
CA ASP A 307 -15.20 31.36 24.81
C ASP A 307 -15.36 29.91 25.25
N HIS A 308 -15.21 28.97 24.32
CA HIS A 308 -15.11 27.56 24.62
C HIS A 308 -13.87 27.42 25.51
N GLU A 309 -14.11 27.30 26.80
CA GLU A 309 -13.18 26.87 27.83
C GLU A 309 -12.27 25.82 27.22
N ARG A 310 -11.02 26.23 26.96
CA ARG A 310 -10.02 25.41 26.30
C ARG A 310 -9.60 24.32 27.27
N LEU A 311 -10.40 23.26 27.34
CA LEU A 311 -10.03 22.01 27.98
C LEU A 311 -8.64 21.65 27.49
N HIS A 312 -7.67 21.71 28.41
CA HIS A 312 -6.28 21.37 28.15
C HIS A 312 -6.22 19.92 27.67
N GLU A 313 -6.29 19.71 26.36
CA GLU A 313 -6.09 18.39 25.78
C GLU A 313 -4.68 17.94 26.15
N SER A 314 -4.60 16.86 26.94
CA SER A 314 -3.34 16.33 27.44
C SER A 314 -2.36 16.10 26.29
N TRP A 315 -1.06 16.28 26.54
CA TRP A 315 0.00 16.06 25.56
C TRP A 315 -0.13 14.71 24.83
N PHE A 316 -0.63 13.70 25.56
CA PHE A 316 -0.92 12.37 25.03
C PHE A 316 -1.96 12.39 23.90
N LYS A 317 -3.05 13.16 24.06
CA LYS A 317 -4.12 13.31 23.04
C LYS A 317 -3.60 13.94 21.74
N ARG A 318 -2.63 14.86 21.82
CA ARG A 318 -2.00 15.46 20.62
C ARG A 318 -0.99 14.54 19.93
N ARG A 319 -0.26 13.73 20.70
CA ARG A 319 0.83 12.89 20.17
C ARG A 319 0.31 11.55 19.63
N TYR A 320 -0.59 10.93 20.36
CA TYR A 320 -1.10 9.57 20.10
C TYR A 320 -2.57 9.54 19.69
N GLY A 321 -3.25 10.69 19.70
CA GLY A 321 -4.68 10.76 19.46
C GLY A 321 -5.49 10.34 20.69
N THR A 322 -6.75 10.01 20.49
CA THR A 322 -7.56 9.43 21.58
C THR A 322 -6.98 8.07 22.00
N PRO A 323 -7.26 7.57 23.21
CA PRO A 323 -6.86 6.21 23.60
C PRO A 323 -7.30 5.14 22.58
N LEU A 324 -8.43 5.38 21.91
CA LEU A 324 -8.91 4.56 20.80
C LEU A 324 -7.97 4.60 19.60
N ASP A 325 -7.34 5.74 19.29
CA ASP A 325 -6.34 5.83 18.21
C ASP A 325 -5.08 5.03 18.49
N LEU A 326 -4.69 4.97 19.77
CA LEU A 326 -3.58 4.16 20.20
C LEU A 326 -3.91 2.68 19.96
N ILE A 327 -5.06 2.21 20.45
CA ILE A 327 -5.54 0.82 20.29
C ILE A 327 -5.74 0.47 18.80
N CYS A 328 -6.24 1.43 18.01
CA CYS A 328 -6.47 1.28 16.57
C CYS A 328 -5.21 1.47 15.72
N SER A 329 -4.07 1.72 16.34
CA SER A 329 -2.81 1.93 15.64
C SER A 329 -2.41 0.66 14.89
N PRO A 330 -1.92 0.76 13.63
CA PRO A 330 -1.34 -0.37 12.92
C PRO A 330 -0.27 -1.10 13.73
N MET A 331 0.50 -0.38 14.55
CA MET A 331 1.53 -1.00 15.40
C MET A 331 0.94 -1.96 16.43
N ILE A 332 -0.16 -1.57 17.11
CA ILE A 332 -0.79 -2.43 18.12
C ILE A 332 -1.34 -3.70 17.46
N ARG A 333 -1.92 -3.58 16.26
CA ARG A 333 -2.39 -4.74 15.49
C ARG A 333 -1.26 -5.69 15.09
N VAL A 334 -0.11 -5.16 14.66
CA VAL A 334 1.07 -5.99 14.37
C VAL A 334 1.59 -6.67 15.64
N ILE A 335 1.68 -5.96 16.76
CA ILE A 335 2.09 -6.53 18.04
C ILE A 335 1.13 -7.65 18.47
N LEU A 336 -0.18 -7.40 18.42
CA LEU A 336 -1.20 -8.41 18.71
C LEU A 336 -1.09 -9.60 17.75
N ALA A 337 -0.92 -9.37 16.45
CA ALA A 337 -0.73 -10.43 15.47
C ALA A 337 0.49 -11.30 15.80
N ILE A 338 1.62 -10.68 16.15
CA ILE A 338 2.84 -11.39 16.53
C ILE A 338 2.61 -12.22 17.79
N ILE A 339 1.99 -11.65 18.83
CA ILE A 339 1.68 -12.37 20.07
C ILE A 339 0.80 -13.58 19.76
N VAL A 340 -0.28 -13.38 18.99
CA VAL A 340 -1.24 -14.43 18.67
C VAL A 340 -0.62 -15.54 17.83
N LEU A 341 0.16 -15.18 16.81
CA LEU A 341 0.87 -16.15 15.99
C LEU A 341 1.93 -16.88 16.80
N ALA A 342 2.68 -16.20 17.68
CA ALA A 342 3.66 -16.84 18.54
C ALA A 342 3.01 -17.88 19.46
N THR A 343 1.92 -17.53 20.15
CA THR A 343 1.17 -18.48 21.00
C THR A 343 0.61 -19.65 20.21
N PHE A 344 0.08 -19.41 19.01
CA PHE A 344 -0.40 -20.46 18.12
C PHE A 344 0.74 -21.39 17.68
N THR A 345 1.90 -20.85 17.33
CA THR A 345 3.06 -21.66 16.92
C THR A 345 3.60 -22.52 18.05
N LEU A 346 3.60 -22.01 19.29
CA LEU A 346 3.95 -22.79 20.48
C LEU A 346 2.96 -23.93 20.69
N TRP A 347 1.65 -23.66 20.57
CA TRP A 347 0.61 -24.67 20.71
C TRP A 347 0.70 -25.74 19.62
N PHE A 348 0.93 -25.31 18.37
CA PHE A 348 1.08 -26.18 17.22
C PHE A 348 2.29 -27.11 17.39
N LYS A 349 3.41 -26.56 17.88
CA LYS A 349 4.61 -27.34 18.20
C LYS A 349 4.37 -28.32 19.35
N GLN A 350 3.73 -27.89 20.43
CA GLN A 350 3.41 -28.74 21.60
C GLN A 350 2.52 -29.92 21.22
N ASN A 351 1.49 -29.67 20.41
CA ASN A 351 0.57 -30.72 19.96
C ASN A 351 1.12 -31.56 18.81
N SER A 352 2.41 -31.41 18.49
CA SER A 352 3.05 -32.12 17.39
C SER A 352 2.20 -32.02 16.13
N GLY A 353 1.87 -30.81 15.68
CA GLY A 353 1.07 -30.60 14.48
C GLY A 353 1.57 -31.40 13.28
N ASP A 354 2.87 -31.68 13.22
CA ASP A 354 3.52 -32.58 12.26
C ASP A 354 3.02 -34.04 12.32
N LYS A 355 2.69 -34.56 13.51
CA LYS A 355 2.09 -35.89 13.67
C LYS A 355 0.64 -35.89 13.20
N VAL A 356 -0.15 -34.88 13.58
CA VAL A 356 -1.55 -34.76 13.12
C VAL A 356 -1.61 -34.62 11.60
N LEU A 357 -0.71 -33.83 10.99
CA LEU A 357 -0.61 -33.71 9.54
C LEU A 357 -0.24 -35.05 8.87
N ARG A 358 0.72 -35.79 9.43
CA ARG A 358 1.10 -37.12 8.94
C ARG A 358 -0.02 -38.15 9.07
N ASP A 359 -0.72 -38.16 10.20
CA ASP A 359 -1.80 -39.10 10.49
C ASP A 359 -3.04 -38.80 9.63
N THR A 360 -3.38 -37.52 9.46
CA THR A 360 -4.48 -37.09 8.59
C THR A 360 -4.19 -37.49 7.15
N ALA A 361 -2.98 -37.24 6.65
CA ALA A 361 -2.55 -37.69 5.34
C ALA A 361 -2.68 -39.23 5.21
N GLY A 362 -2.31 -39.98 6.26
CA GLY A 362 -2.51 -41.43 6.36
C GLY A 362 -3.94 -41.88 6.06
N VAL A 363 -4.93 -41.26 6.69
CA VAL A 363 -6.33 -41.63 6.50
C VAL A 363 -6.85 -41.22 5.12
N ILE A 364 -6.50 -40.02 4.64
CA ILE A 364 -6.86 -39.59 3.28
C ILE A 364 -6.39 -40.60 2.24
N ASN A 365 -5.14 -41.09 2.37
CA ASN A 365 -4.61 -42.08 1.44
C ASN A 365 -5.28 -43.44 1.55
N SER A 366 -5.69 -43.87 2.75
CA SER A 366 -6.42 -45.14 2.92
C SER A 366 -7.79 -45.14 2.24
N LYS A 367 -8.46 -43.98 2.19
CA LYS A 367 -9.77 -43.80 1.53
C LYS A 367 -9.67 -43.42 0.04
N ARG A 368 -8.49 -43.02 -0.45
CA ARG A 368 -8.26 -42.65 -1.86
C ARG A 368 -8.02 -43.86 -2.78
N VAL A 369 -8.48 -45.05 -2.42
CA VAL A 369 -8.79 -46.12 -3.39
C VAL A 369 -10.04 -45.70 -4.15
N ILE A 370 -9.92 -44.61 -4.89
CA ILE A 370 -10.93 -44.11 -5.80
C ILE A 370 -10.78 -44.92 -7.07
N ASP A 371 -11.82 -45.66 -7.40
CA ASP A 371 -11.91 -46.39 -8.66
C ASP A 371 -11.91 -45.37 -9.81
N VAL A 372 -10.75 -45.23 -10.48
CA VAL A 372 -10.47 -44.19 -11.49
C VAL A 372 -11.35 -44.37 -12.75
N GLY A 373 -12.10 -45.48 -12.84
CA GLY A 373 -13.10 -45.73 -13.88
C GLY A 373 -14.49 -45.14 -13.63
N SER A 374 -14.76 -44.55 -12.46
CA SER A 374 -16.10 -44.02 -12.15
C SER A 374 -16.37 -42.70 -12.89
N PRO A 375 -17.50 -42.58 -13.62
CA PRO A 375 -17.90 -41.32 -14.26
C PRO A 375 -18.29 -40.20 -13.27
N ASP A 376 -18.44 -40.50 -11.98
CA ASP A 376 -18.83 -39.53 -10.95
C ASP A 376 -17.67 -39.01 -10.09
N ILE A 377 -16.70 -38.36 -10.74
CA ILE A 377 -15.54 -37.75 -10.08
C ILE A 377 -15.97 -36.63 -9.11
N LYS A 378 -17.06 -35.90 -9.42
CA LYS A 378 -17.54 -34.80 -8.58
C LYS A 378 -18.15 -35.31 -7.28
N GLY A 379 -19.01 -36.33 -7.34
CA GLY A 379 -19.59 -36.95 -6.14
C GLY A 379 -18.52 -37.52 -5.20
N GLN A 380 -17.52 -38.19 -5.78
CA GLN A 380 -16.39 -38.74 -5.03
C GLN A 380 -15.50 -37.67 -4.40
N MET A 381 -15.26 -36.52 -5.05
CA MET A 381 -14.50 -35.43 -4.43
C MET A 381 -15.23 -34.81 -3.23
N VAL A 382 -16.56 -34.69 -3.29
CA VAL A 382 -17.37 -34.18 -2.18
C VAL A 382 -17.35 -35.17 -1.01
N GLN A 383 -17.53 -36.47 -1.28
CA GLN A 383 -17.42 -37.52 -0.26
C GLN A 383 -16.02 -37.60 0.34
N LEU A 384 -14.97 -37.53 -0.49
CA LEU A 384 -13.58 -37.51 -0.01
C LEU A 384 -13.35 -36.31 0.93
N GLY A 385 -13.88 -35.13 0.60
CA GLY A 385 -13.80 -33.96 1.48
C GLY A 385 -14.48 -34.19 2.84
N ALA A 386 -15.67 -34.80 2.84
CA ALA A 386 -16.37 -35.16 4.08
C ALA A 386 -15.57 -36.18 4.91
N ASP A 387 -15.03 -37.21 4.25
CA ASP A 387 -14.24 -38.27 4.85
C ASP A 387 -12.91 -37.79 5.44
N VAL A 388 -12.21 -36.89 4.74
CA VAL A 388 -10.99 -36.22 5.24
C VAL A 388 -11.32 -35.46 6.52
N THR A 389 -12.46 -34.75 6.51
CA THR A 389 -12.89 -33.96 7.65
C THR A 389 -13.21 -34.84 8.85
N GLU A 390 -13.87 -35.97 8.63
CA GLU A 390 -14.19 -36.94 9.68
C GLU A 390 -12.95 -37.66 10.23
N ALA A 391 -12.03 -38.05 9.35
CA ALA A 391 -10.75 -38.62 9.72
C ALA A 391 -9.90 -37.66 10.58
N GLY A 392 -9.83 -36.38 10.18
CA GLY A 392 -9.15 -35.34 10.95
C GLY A 392 -9.78 -35.18 12.35
N LYS A 393 -11.11 -35.24 12.46
CA LYS A 393 -11.81 -35.23 13.76
C LYS A 393 -11.44 -36.45 14.62
N GLN A 394 -11.39 -37.65 14.04
CA GLN A 394 -11.03 -38.87 14.77
C GLN A 394 -9.59 -38.85 15.27
N VAL A 395 -8.64 -38.39 14.45
CA VAL A 395 -7.23 -38.26 14.85
C VAL A 395 -7.07 -37.20 15.95
N ALA A 396 -7.74 -36.06 15.81
CA ALA A 396 -7.74 -35.00 16.82
C ALA A 396 -8.33 -35.50 18.16
N ASN A 397 -9.40 -36.30 18.10
CA ASN A 397 -10.00 -36.90 19.30
C ASN A 397 -9.09 -37.96 19.95
N ARG A 398 -8.34 -38.74 19.16
CA ARG A 398 -7.40 -39.75 19.68
C ARG A 398 -6.15 -39.16 20.30
N THR A 399 -5.61 -38.11 19.70
CA THR A 399 -4.37 -37.47 20.18
C THR A 399 -4.62 -36.55 21.37
N GLY A 400 -5.87 -36.16 21.61
CA GLY A 400 -6.28 -35.34 22.74
C GLY A 400 -5.52 -34.02 22.72
N ASN A 401 -5.95 -33.07 21.88
CA ASN A 401 -5.34 -31.75 21.80
C ASN A 401 -5.17 -31.16 23.21
N LYS A 402 -3.93 -31.08 23.66
CA LYS A 402 -3.60 -30.51 24.96
C LYS A 402 -3.66 -28.99 24.82
N PRO A 403 -4.30 -28.28 25.76
CA PRO A 403 -4.23 -26.83 25.77
C PRO A 403 -2.76 -26.37 25.94
N LEU A 404 -2.46 -25.16 25.50
CA LEU A 404 -1.10 -24.62 25.44
C LEU A 404 -0.47 -24.53 26.85
N GLN A 405 0.52 -25.33 27.21
CA GLN A 405 1.13 -25.34 28.54
C GLN A 405 2.28 -24.33 28.62
N LEU A 406 1.99 -23.06 28.94
CA LEU A 406 3.02 -22.02 29.13
C LEU A 406 3.67 -22.06 30.53
N PHE A 407 2.89 -22.41 31.57
CA PHE A 407 3.34 -22.44 32.96
C PHE A 407 2.75 -23.66 33.69
N PRO A 408 3.56 -24.66 34.08
CA PRO A 408 3.05 -25.91 34.65
C PRO A 408 2.31 -25.76 35.98
N GLU A 409 2.66 -24.76 36.79
CA GLU A 409 2.25 -24.71 38.22
C GLU A 409 0.98 -23.91 38.50
N THR A 410 0.53 -23.00 37.61
CA THR A 410 -0.62 -22.09 37.86
C THR A 410 -1.88 -22.45 37.08
N TRP A 411 -1.94 -23.67 36.53
CA TRP A 411 -2.74 -23.99 35.35
C TRP A 411 -4.25 -24.16 35.59
N GLU A 412 -4.68 -24.66 36.75
CA GLU A 412 -6.09 -25.03 36.95
C GLU A 412 -7.07 -23.84 36.81
N SER A 413 -6.64 -22.63 37.20
CA SER A 413 -7.46 -21.43 37.14
C SER A 413 -7.59 -20.79 35.75
N MET A 414 -6.72 -21.13 34.79
CA MET A 414 -6.64 -20.47 33.47
C MET A 414 -7.06 -21.35 32.29
N ASN A 415 -7.63 -22.54 32.56
CA ASN A 415 -8.06 -23.48 31.53
C ASN A 415 -8.97 -22.85 30.46
N GLY A 416 -9.89 -21.96 30.87
CA GLY A 416 -10.78 -21.26 29.93
C GLY A 416 -10.04 -20.31 28.98
N PHE A 417 -9.01 -19.61 29.46
CA PHE A 417 -8.23 -18.69 28.62
C PHE A 417 -7.33 -19.47 27.66
N ALA A 418 -6.67 -20.52 28.14
CA ALA A 418 -5.80 -21.37 27.34
C ALA A 418 -6.51 -22.07 26.18
N ALA A 419 -7.78 -22.44 26.37
CA ALA A 419 -8.59 -23.06 25.34
C ALA A 419 -8.72 -22.16 24.09
N VAL A 420 -8.86 -20.84 24.28
CA VAL A 420 -8.98 -19.84 23.20
C VAL A 420 -7.76 -19.84 22.27
N TRP A 421 -6.58 -20.16 22.80
CA TRP A 421 -5.33 -20.24 22.06
C TRP A 421 -5.08 -21.63 21.44
N GLY A 422 -5.86 -22.62 21.85
CA GLY A 422 -5.65 -24.04 21.59
C GLY A 422 -6.27 -24.56 20.29
N GLY A 423 -6.31 -23.74 19.23
CA GLY A 423 -6.94 -24.14 17.98
C GLY A 423 -6.46 -23.36 16.76
N TRP A 424 -6.80 -23.89 15.58
CA TRP A 424 -6.49 -23.27 14.28
C TRP A 424 -7.06 -21.86 14.12
N ASN A 425 -8.14 -21.56 14.85
CA ASN A 425 -8.77 -20.24 14.84
C ASN A 425 -7.85 -19.14 15.39
N ALA A 426 -6.98 -19.45 16.36
CA ALA A 426 -5.98 -18.51 16.86
C ALA A 426 -4.95 -18.16 15.77
N GLY A 427 -4.47 -19.16 15.02
CA GLY A 427 -3.58 -18.94 13.87
C GLY A 427 -4.22 -18.07 12.79
N LEU A 428 -5.48 -18.34 12.45
CA LEU A 428 -6.24 -17.53 11.49
C LEU A 428 -6.42 -16.09 11.99
N ALA A 429 -6.80 -15.89 13.25
CA ALA A 429 -6.96 -14.56 13.84
C ALA A 429 -5.66 -13.76 13.85
N GLY A 430 -4.54 -14.39 14.19
CA GLY A 430 -3.21 -13.78 14.10
C GLY A 430 -2.86 -13.36 12.66
N LEU A 431 -3.19 -14.20 11.67
CA LEU A 431 -3.00 -13.88 10.25
C LEU A 431 -3.89 -12.70 9.79
N LEU A 432 -5.16 -12.68 10.18
CA LEU A 432 -6.10 -11.59 9.87
C LEU A 432 -5.61 -10.26 10.47
N LEU A 433 -5.12 -10.27 11.70
CA LEU A 433 -4.51 -9.10 12.34
C LEU A 433 -3.25 -8.63 11.60
N LEU A 434 -2.39 -9.57 11.19
CA LEU A 434 -1.16 -9.25 10.46
C LEU A 434 -1.49 -8.61 9.10
N LEU A 435 -2.40 -9.21 8.33
CA LEU A 435 -2.83 -8.68 7.03
C LEU A 435 -3.53 -7.32 7.15
N SER A 436 -4.19 -7.07 8.28
CA SER A 436 -4.85 -5.78 8.50
C SER A 436 -3.86 -4.62 8.63
N ALA A 437 -2.61 -4.87 9.00
CA ALA A 437 -1.60 -3.83 9.21
C ALA A 437 -1.32 -2.98 7.96
N PHE A 438 -1.64 -3.51 6.77
CA PHE A 438 -1.54 -2.81 5.50
C PHE A 438 -2.62 -1.74 5.27
N PHE A 439 -3.69 -1.77 6.08
CA PHE A 439 -4.82 -0.86 5.97
C PHE A 439 -4.85 0.14 7.13
N ILE A 440 -5.17 1.39 6.81
CA ILE A 440 -5.23 2.50 7.77
C ILE A 440 -6.70 2.93 7.87
N GLY A 441 -7.24 2.97 9.08
CA GLY A 441 -8.60 3.41 9.37
C GLY A 441 -8.98 3.05 10.80
N ARG A 442 -9.54 4.00 11.56
CA ARG A 442 -9.88 3.80 12.98
C ARG A 442 -10.97 2.74 13.12
N LEU A 443 -12.08 2.95 12.42
CA LEU A 443 -13.25 2.09 12.46
C LEU A 443 -12.93 0.70 11.86
N MET A 444 -12.17 0.68 10.75
CA MET A 444 -11.64 -0.55 10.17
C MET A 444 -10.79 -1.34 11.18
N SER A 445 -9.90 -0.68 11.92
CA SER A 445 -9.08 -1.35 12.94
C SER A 445 -9.92 -1.98 14.05
N LEU A 446 -10.97 -1.30 14.51
CA LEU A 446 -11.89 -1.87 15.52
C LEU A 446 -12.60 -3.11 14.99
N ILE A 447 -13.14 -3.05 13.77
CA ILE A 447 -13.82 -4.20 13.13
C ILE A 447 -12.86 -5.35 12.95
N VAL A 448 -11.61 -5.09 12.55
CA VAL A 448 -10.59 -6.13 12.42
C VAL A 448 -10.27 -6.79 13.75
N ILE A 449 -10.04 -6.02 14.81
CA ILE A 449 -9.75 -6.58 16.14
C ILE A 449 -10.95 -7.41 16.62
N LEU A 450 -12.17 -6.91 16.42
CA LEU A 450 -13.40 -7.63 16.71
C LEU A 450 -13.51 -8.92 15.88
N SER A 451 -13.14 -8.87 14.60
CA SER A 451 -13.19 -10.03 13.71
C SER A 451 -12.22 -11.15 14.13
N ALA A 452 -11.02 -10.77 14.59
CA ALA A 452 -10.04 -11.70 15.15
C ALA A 452 -10.52 -12.29 16.49
N ALA A 453 -11.11 -11.45 17.34
CA ALA A 453 -11.71 -11.90 18.60
C ALA A 453 -12.90 -12.86 18.37
N VAL A 454 -13.79 -12.57 17.42
CA VAL A 454 -14.91 -13.44 17.03
C VAL A 454 -14.39 -14.77 16.49
N ALA A 455 -13.37 -14.76 15.62
CA ALA A 455 -12.76 -15.98 15.12
C ALA A 455 -12.23 -16.86 16.25
N MET A 456 -11.59 -16.27 17.27
CA MET A 456 -11.00 -17.00 18.40
C MET A 456 -12.04 -17.46 19.43
N ILE A 457 -12.93 -16.57 19.86
CA ILE A 457 -13.71 -16.74 21.09
C ILE A 457 -15.09 -17.33 20.83
N ALA A 458 -15.71 -17.06 19.68
CA ALA A 458 -17.16 -17.30 19.51
C ALA A 458 -17.56 -18.79 19.69
N HIS A 459 -16.71 -19.73 19.30
CA HIS A 459 -16.99 -21.16 19.48
C HIS A 459 -16.81 -21.66 20.93
N HIS A 460 -16.11 -20.91 21.80
CA HIS A 460 -15.92 -21.27 23.21
C HIS A 460 -17.04 -20.75 24.12
N LEU A 461 -17.77 -19.72 23.69
CA LEU A 461 -18.82 -19.12 24.51
C LEU A 461 -20.09 -19.98 24.62
N ASN A 462 -20.17 -21.13 23.92
CA ASN A 462 -21.34 -22.00 23.87
C ASN A 462 -22.66 -21.23 23.66
N VAL A 463 -22.62 -20.11 22.93
CA VAL A 463 -23.81 -19.30 22.66
C VAL A 463 -24.69 -20.09 21.69
N GLU A 464 -25.81 -20.58 22.20
CA GLU A 464 -26.84 -21.20 21.37
C GLU A 464 -27.54 -20.12 20.57
N LEU A 465 -27.26 -20.07 19.27
CA LEU A 465 -28.01 -19.19 18.38
C LEU A 465 -29.39 -19.84 18.12
N PRO A 466 -30.51 -19.11 18.28
CA PRO A 466 -31.86 -19.68 18.22
C PRO A 466 -32.18 -20.47 16.94
N LEU A 467 -31.45 -20.21 15.85
CA LEU A 467 -31.64 -20.81 14.53
C LEU A 467 -30.53 -21.78 14.11
N LEU A 468 -29.37 -21.76 14.76
CA LEU A 468 -28.15 -22.44 14.27
C LEU A 468 -27.58 -23.45 15.28
N GLY A 469 -28.09 -23.49 16.51
CA GLY A 469 -27.59 -24.38 17.56
C GLY A 469 -26.18 -24.00 18.02
N THR A 470 -25.39 -24.99 18.41
CA THR A 470 -24.01 -24.80 18.89
C THR A 470 -23.08 -24.40 17.74
N ILE A 471 -22.34 -23.30 17.94
CA ILE A 471 -21.45 -22.74 16.91
C ILE A 471 -20.25 -23.67 16.72
N ALA A 472 -20.18 -24.34 15.57
CA ALA A 472 -19.01 -25.15 15.23
C ALA A 472 -17.76 -24.26 15.06
N PRO A 473 -16.54 -24.76 15.37
CA PRO A 473 -15.30 -23.95 15.29
C PRO A 473 -15.08 -23.28 13.93
N TRP A 474 -15.39 -23.98 12.83
CA TRP A 474 -15.27 -23.45 11.47
C TRP A 474 -16.23 -22.27 11.19
N MET A 475 -17.42 -22.25 11.83
CA MET A 475 -18.39 -21.17 11.67
C MET A 475 -17.86 -19.89 12.29
N SER A 476 -17.21 -19.97 13.46
CA SER A 476 -16.57 -18.81 14.09
C SER A 476 -15.43 -18.24 13.22
N ALA A 477 -14.60 -19.12 12.65
CA ALA A 477 -13.54 -18.73 11.72
C ALA A 477 -14.09 -18.05 10.45
N ALA A 478 -15.16 -18.60 9.87
CA ALA A 478 -15.83 -18.04 8.71
C ALA A 478 -16.47 -16.68 9.03
N ALA A 479 -17.18 -16.57 10.16
CA ALA A 479 -17.79 -15.32 10.61
C ALA A 479 -16.73 -14.22 10.85
N GLY A 480 -15.64 -14.55 11.53
CA GLY A 480 -14.51 -13.63 11.71
C GLY A 480 -13.89 -13.21 10.38
N THR A 481 -13.68 -14.13 9.44
CA THR A 481 -13.12 -13.79 8.11
C THR A 481 -14.06 -12.90 7.31
N LEU A 482 -15.36 -13.18 7.30
CA LEU A 482 -16.36 -12.35 6.63
C LEU A 482 -16.44 -10.94 7.23
N LEU A 483 -16.42 -10.84 8.56
CA LEU A 483 -16.40 -9.57 9.27
C LEU A 483 -15.12 -8.77 8.95
N TRP A 484 -13.98 -9.45 8.83
CA TRP A 484 -12.72 -8.84 8.41
C TRP A 484 -12.80 -8.29 6.97
N ILE A 485 -13.29 -9.08 6.01
CA ILE A 485 -13.47 -8.65 4.61
C ILE A 485 -14.40 -7.44 4.55
N PHE A 486 -15.52 -7.47 5.27
CA PHE A 486 -16.45 -6.36 5.37
C PHE A 486 -15.78 -5.09 5.92
N GLY A 487 -15.02 -5.22 7.01
CA GLY A 487 -14.23 -4.13 7.58
C GLY A 487 -13.26 -3.50 6.59
N VAL A 488 -12.53 -4.33 5.83
CA VAL A 488 -11.57 -3.89 4.81
C VAL A 488 -12.26 -3.22 3.62
N MET A 489 -13.40 -3.74 3.16
CA MET A 489 -14.06 -3.23 1.95
C MET A 489 -14.79 -1.92 2.18
N PHE A 490 -15.53 -1.81 3.28
CA PHE A 490 -16.45 -0.69 3.52
C PHE A 490 -15.83 0.43 4.35
N PHE A 491 -14.93 0.11 5.29
CA PHE A 491 -14.37 1.09 6.22
C PHE A 491 -12.91 1.44 5.93
N ARG A 492 -12.40 1.03 4.76
CA ARG A 492 -11.15 1.59 4.26
C ARG A 492 -11.40 3.07 3.96
N ASP A 493 -10.99 3.93 4.88
CA ASP A 493 -11.09 5.40 4.75
C ASP A 493 -10.65 5.81 3.35
N ARG A 494 -11.63 6.13 2.50
CA ARG A 494 -11.39 6.76 1.21
C ARG A 494 -11.19 8.26 1.37
N GLU A 495 -11.59 8.82 2.50
CA GLU A 495 -11.58 10.27 2.77
C GLU A 495 -10.19 10.83 3.10
N GLY A 496 -9.17 9.98 3.10
CA GLY A 496 -7.76 10.41 3.12
C GLY A 496 -7.09 10.48 1.74
N TYR A 497 -7.85 10.29 0.64
CA TYR A 497 -7.38 10.42 -0.74
C TYR A 497 -7.70 11.78 -1.33
#